data_AF-A0A2V7NV47-F1
#
_entry.id   AF-A0A2V7NV47-F1
#
_cell.length_a   1.000
_cell.length_b   1.000
_cell.length_c   1.000
_cell.angle_alpha   90.00
_cell.angle_beta   90.00
_cell.angle_gamma   90.00
#
_symmetry.space_group_name_H-M   'P 1'
#
loop_
_entity.id
_entity.type
_entity.pdbx_description
1 polymer ?
#
loop_
_entity_poly.entity_id
_entity_poly.type
_entity_poly.pdbx_seq_one_letter_code
_entity_poly.pdbx_strand_id
1 'polypeptide(L)' 'MAFSEKLAARVRQLLGQRRLVSKKQMFGGLAFLLRGNLCCGVHGDELIIRLPPEETDAALAEKGARVAPAR' A
#
# COMPACT_ATOMS: atom_id res chain seq x y z
N MET A 1 -4.11 -2.83 -16.79
CA MET A 1 -3.09 -3.41 -15.89
C MET A 1 -3.58 -3.30 -14.46
N ALA A 2 -3.38 -4.32 -13.64
CA ALA A 2 -3.87 -4.37 -12.26
C ALA A 2 -3.19 -3.32 -11.34
N PHE A 3 -1.90 -3.08 -11.54
CA PHE A 3 -1.13 -2.12 -10.76
C PHE A 3 0.05 -1.56 -11.56
N SER A 4 0.55 -0.41 -11.13
CA SER A 4 1.72 0.25 -11.69
C SER A 4 3.01 -0.45 -11.26
N GLU A 5 3.71 -1.06 -12.21
CA GLU A 5 4.97 -1.76 -11.94
C GLU A 5 6.05 -0.81 -11.44
N LYS A 6 6.09 0.43 -11.95
CA LYS A 6 7.02 1.46 -11.51
C LYS A 6 6.80 1.81 -10.04
N LEU A 7 5.54 2.02 -9.64
CA LEU A 7 5.20 2.29 -8.24
C LEU A 7 5.53 1.08 -7.36
N ALA A 8 5.19 -0.13 -7.81
CA ALA A 8 5.54 -1.35 -7.10
C ALA A 8 7.07 -1.53 -6.95
N ALA A 9 7.88 -1.18 -7.95
CA ALA A 9 9.34 -1.22 -7.86
C ALA A 9 9.87 -0.24 -6.81
N ARG A 10 9.36 1.00 -6.78
CA ARG A 10 9.73 2.00 -5.75
C ARG A 10 9.40 1.51 -4.35
N VAL A 11 8.19 0.98 -4.15
CA VAL A 11 7.77 0.43 -2.85
C VAL A 11 8.65 -0.77 -2.46
N ARG A 12 8.98 -1.66 -3.40
CA ARG A 12 9.91 -2.78 -3.16
C ARG A 12 11.30 -2.32 -2.76
N GLN A 13 11.81 -1.25 -3.35
CA GLN A 13 13.11 -0.68 -3.00
C GLN A 13 13.09 -0.12 -1.58
N LEU A 14 12.03 0.58 -1.19
CA LEU A 14 11.87 1.13 0.17
C LEU A 14 11.67 0.03 1.23
N LEU A 15 10.93 -1.02 0.90
CA LEU A 15 10.67 -2.14 1.82
C LEU A 15 11.79 -3.20 1.83
N GLY A 16 12.67 -3.18 0.82
CA GLY A 16 13.60 -4.25 0.43
C GLY A 16 14.63 -4.67 1.47
N GLN A 17 14.75 -3.96 2.59
CA GLN A 17 15.61 -4.36 3.71
C GLN A 17 14.87 -5.13 4.82
N ARG A 18 13.54 -5.17 4.80
CA ARG A 18 12.74 -5.85 5.84
C ARG A 18 12.47 -7.29 5.43
N ARG A 19 13.26 -8.23 5.97
CA ARG A 19 13.13 -9.70 5.80
C ARG A 19 11.72 -10.29 6.05
N LEU A 20 10.81 -9.50 6.62
CA LEU A 20 9.47 -9.94 7.04
C LEU A 20 8.34 -9.45 6.10
N VAL A 21 8.69 -8.79 4.99
CA VAL A 21 7.70 -8.31 4.01
C VAL A 21 7.51 -9.34 2.90
N SER A 22 6.33 -9.96 2.85
CA SER A 22 5.89 -10.79 1.73
C SER A 22 5.04 -9.99 0.74
N LYS A 23 4.94 -10.46 -0.49
CA LYS A 23 4.18 -9.81 -1.58
C LYS A 23 3.06 -10.74 -2.00
N LYS A 24 1.84 -10.23 -2.12
CA LYS A 24 0.67 -11.00 -2.56
C LYS A 24 -0.14 -10.20 -3.56
N GLN A 25 -0.51 -10.80 -4.69
CA GLN A 25 -1.45 -10.16 -5.61
C GLN A 25 -2.86 -10.29 -5.02
N MET A 26 -3.50 -9.17 -4.72
CA MET A 26 -4.81 -9.09 -4.08
C MET A 26 -5.51 -7.80 -4.50
N PHE A 27 -6.85 -7.79 -4.46
CA PHE A 27 -7.66 -6.59 -4.74
C PHE A 27 -7.39 -5.96 -6.12
N GLY A 28 -7.09 -6.80 -7.12
CA GLY A 28 -6.72 -6.32 -8.44
C GLY A 28 -5.43 -5.49 -8.44
N GLY A 29 -4.53 -5.70 -7.47
CA GLY A 29 -3.26 -4.99 -7.33
C GLY A 29 -2.18 -5.83 -6.62
N LEU A 30 -1.16 -5.17 -6.07
CA LEU A 30 -0.06 -5.79 -5.33
C LEU A 30 -0.06 -5.36 -3.86
N ALA A 31 -0.30 -6.28 -2.95
CA ALA A 31 -0.21 -6.05 -1.50
C ALA A 31 1.17 -6.46 -0.94
N PHE A 32 1.63 -5.69 0.04
CA PHE A 32 2.82 -5.95 0.85
C PHE A 32 2.39 -6.26 2.29
N LEU A 33 2.73 -7.45 2.74
CA LEU A 33 2.33 -7.97 4.03
C LEU A 33 3.56 -8.06 4.94
N LEU A 34 3.51 -7.39 6.08
CA LEU A 34 4.53 -7.51 7.12
C LEU A 34 4.09 -8.57 8.13
N ARG A 35 4.83 -9.69 8.23
CA ARG A 35 4.46 -10.84 9.07
C ARG A 35 3.01 -11.33 8.83
N GLY A 36 2.55 -11.30 7.57
CA GLY A 36 1.19 -11.69 7.20
C GLY A 36 0.11 -10.62 7.42
N ASN A 37 0.45 -9.45 7.97
CA ASN A 37 -0.48 -8.32 8.09
C ASN A 37 -0.29 -7.34 6.94
N LEU A 38 -1.39 -6.89 6.34
CA LEU A 38 -1.33 -5.86 5.29
C LEU A 38 -0.75 -4.57 5.85
N CYS A 39 0.37 -4.11 5.27
CA CYS A 39 1.04 -2.86 5.61
C CYS A 39 0.69 -1.79 4.56
N CYS A 40 0.95 -2.09 3.30
CA CYS A 40 0.62 -1.22 2.17
C CYS A 40 0.37 -2.04 0.91
N GLY A 41 -0.20 -1.44 -0.12
CA GLY A 41 -0.44 -2.08 -1.41
C GLY A 41 -0.52 -1.08 -2.54
N VAL A 42 -0.32 -1.53 -3.77
CA VAL A 42 -0.43 -0.74 -4.99
C VAL A 42 -1.67 -1.20 -5.74
N HIS A 43 -2.57 -0.27 -6.05
CA HIS A 43 -3.79 -0.51 -6.81
C HIS A 43 -3.87 0.51 -7.94
N GLY A 44 -3.85 0.04 -9.20
CA GLY A 44 -3.67 0.95 -10.33
C GLY A 44 -2.40 1.78 -10.17
N ASP A 45 -2.52 3.11 -10.24
CA ASP A 45 -1.42 4.06 -10.05
C ASP A 45 -1.34 4.65 -8.63
N GLU A 46 -2.10 4.08 -7.68
CA GLU A 46 -2.22 4.59 -6.32
C GLU A 46 -1.62 3.65 -5.28
N LEU A 47 -1.25 4.23 -4.14
CA LEU A 47 -0.75 3.53 -2.96
C LEU A 47 -1.84 3.50 -1.90
N ILE A 48 -2.18 2.30 -1.44
CA ILE A 48 -3.06 2.05 -0.30
C ILE A 48 -2.19 1.77 0.91
N ILE A 49 -2.45 2.45 2.02
CA ILE A 49 -1.75 2.27 3.29
C ILE A 49 -2.77 1.90 4.35
N ARG A 50 -2.43 0.92 5.19
CA ARG A 50 -3.24 0.61 6.36
C ARG A 50 -2.81 1.53 7.51
N LEU A 51 -3.71 2.39 7.93
CA LEU A 51 -3.51 3.29 9.06
C LEU A 51 -4.49 2.95 10.20
N PRO A 52 -4.11 3.19 11.45
CA PRO A 52 -5.06 3.13 12.55
C PRO A 52 -6.06 4.30 12.46
N PRO A 53 -7.30 4.15 12.96
CA PRO A 53 -8.35 5.17 12.84
C PRO A 53 -7.90 6.56 13.32
N GLU A 54 -7.16 6.62 14.42
CA GLU A 54 -6.65 7.84 15.03
C GLU A 54 -5.66 8.64 14.16
N GLU A 55 -5.00 7.99 13.20
CA GLU A 55 -4.07 8.65 12.26
C GLU A 55 -4.74 9.03 10.93
N THR A 56 -6.01 8.63 10.74
CA THR A 56 -6.72 8.83 9.47
C THR A 56 -6.86 10.31 9.13
N ASP A 57 -7.27 11.15 10.08
CA ASP A 57 -7.48 12.58 9.83
C ASP A 57 -6.17 13.31 9.47
N ALA A 58 -5.08 12.95 10.14
CA ALA A 58 -3.75 13.48 9.85
C ALA A 58 -3.27 13.07 8.45
N ALA A 59 -3.47 11.82 8.07
CA ALA A 59 -3.12 11.35 6.74
C ALA A 59 -3.98 12.01 5.65
N LEU A 60 -5.28 12.18 5.89
CA LEU A 60 -6.19 12.86 4.94
C LEU A 60 -5.89 14.34 4.78
N ALA A 61 -5.19 14.97 5.73
CA ALA A 61 -4.69 16.34 5.59
C ALA A 61 -3.51 16.45 4.62
N GLU A 62 -2.81 15.35 4.32
CA GLU A 62 -1.75 15.35 3.31
C GLU A 62 -2.29 15.46 1.89
N LYS A 63 -1.58 16.23 1.06
CA LYS A 63 -2.00 16.46 -0.33
C LYS A 63 -2.00 15.16 -1.12
N GLY A 64 -3.16 14.80 -1.65
CA GLY A 64 -3.34 13.60 -2.47
C GLY A 64 -3.72 12.35 -1.68
N ALA A 65 -3.85 12.44 -0.36
CA ALA A 65 -4.45 11.39 0.45
C ALA A 65 -5.98 11.40 0.30
N ARG A 66 -6.57 10.21 0.27
CA ARG A 66 -8.01 10.02 0.22
C ARG A 66 -8.38 8.69 0.85
N VAL A 67 -9.61 8.60 1.36
CA VAL A 67 -10.14 7.33 1.85
C VAL A 67 -10.18 6.33 0.70
N ALA A 68 -9.59 5.15 0.93
CA ALA A 68 -9.65 4.08 -0.04
C ALA A 68 -11.11 3.65 -0.24
N PRO A 69 -11.60 3.53 -1.48
CA PRO A 69 -12.97 3.11 -1.73
C PRO A 69 -13.18 1.70 -1.19
N ALA A 70 -14.18 1.52 -0.32
CA ALA A 70 -14.66 0.19 0.05
C ALA A 70 -15.36 -0.41 -1.18
N ARG A 71 -14.81 -1.47 -1.74
CA ARG A 71 -15.46 -2.29 -2.77
C ARG A 71 -15.93 -3.59 -2.13
#